data_AF-A0A7C2WUY6-F1
#
_entry.id   AF-A0A7C2WUY6-F1
#
_cell.length_a   1.000
_cell.length_b   1.000
_cell.length_c   1.000
_cell.angle_alpha   90.00
_cell.angle_beta   90.00
_cell.angle_gamma   90.00
#
_symmetry.space_group_name_H-M   'P 1'
#
loop_
_entity.id
_entity.type
_entity.pdbx_description
1 polymer ?
#
loop_
_entity_poly.entity_id
_entity_poly.type
_entity_poly.pdbx_seq_one_letter_code
_entity_poly.pdbx_strand_id
1 'polypeptide(L)' 'MKSVEASAKTREEAIQSALEELGVEMSDVDKIEILDGGSRGFLGLGTRPVKVRITVE' A
#
# COMPACT_ATOMS: atom_id res chain seq x y z
N MET A 1 6.95 2.29 16.89
CA MET A 1 5.90 2.68 15.93
C MET A 1 6.49 3.45 14.76
N LYS A 2 6.88 2.72 13.72
CA LYS A 2 7.18 3.28 12.39
C LYS A 2 6.00 3.01 11.49
N SER A 3 5.70 3.93 10.58
CA SER A 3 4.67 3.73 9.57
C SER A 3 5.14 4.27 8.23
N VAL A 4 4.83 3.55 7.15
CA VAL A 4 5.13 3.94 5.78
C VAL A 4 3.85 3.90 4.95
N GLU A 5 3.73 4.86 4.04
CA GLU A 5 2.67 4.91 3.06
C GLU A 5 3.22 4.61 1.68
N ALA A 6 2.65 3.60 1.03
CA ALA A 6 3.02 3.24 -0.32
C ALA A 6 1.80 3.29 -1.24
N SER A 7 2.07 3.63 -2.51
CA SER A 7 1.06 3.73 -3.55
C SER A 7 1.45 2.87 -4.75
N ALA A 8 0.55 2.05 -5.27
CA ALA A 8 0.81 1.21 -6.44
C ALA A 8 -0.44 0.99 -7.29
N LYS A 9 -0.33 0.21 -8.37
CA LYS A 9 -1.48 -0.05 -9.26
C LYS A 9 -2.45 -1.05 -8.64
N THR A 10 -1.92 -1.98 -7.84
CA THR A 10 -2.72 -2.96 -7.10
C THR A 10 -2.46 -2.86 -5.60
N ARG A 11 -3.34 -3.49 -4.83
CA ARG A 11 -3.20 -3.53 -3.37
C ARG A 11 -2.00 -4.38 -2.96
N GLU A 12 -1.77 -5.50 -3.62
CA GLU A 12 -0.61 -6.35 -3.36
C GLU A 12 0.70 -5.60 -3.62
N GLU A 13 0.82 -4.89 -4.76
CA GLU A 13 2.02 -4.11 -5.08
C GLU A 13 2.26 -3.01 -4.04
N ALA A 14 1.20 -2.32 -3.59
CA ALA A 14 1.32 -1.25 -2.61
C ALA A 14 1.79 -1.78 -1.25
N ILE A 15 1.26 -2.93 -0.83
CA ILE A 15 1.69 -3.59 0.41
C ILE A 15 3.15 -4.02 0.29
N GLN A 16 3.53 -4.68 -0.81
CA GLN A 16 4.89 -5.16 -1.01
C GLN A 16 5.89 -4.00 -1.02
N SER A 17 5.61 -2.91 -1.73
CA SER A 17 6.48 -1.73 -1.70
C SER A 17 6.63 -1.13 -0.31
N ALA A 18 5.56 -1.06 0.49
CA ALA A 18 5.66 -0.57 1.87
C ALA A 18 6.50 -1.50 2.76
N LEU A 19 6.39 -2.82 2.59
CA LEU A 19 7.21 -3.80 3.31
C LEU A 19 8.69 -3.69 2.94
N GLU A 20 8.99 -3.60 1.64
CA GLU A 20 10.35 -3.42 1.12
C GLU A 20 10.98 -2.11 1.61
N GLU A 21 10.21 -1.02 1.67
CA GLU A 21 10.67 0.28 2.17
C GLU A 21 10.93 0.25 3.69
N LEU A 22 10.12 -0.49 4.45
CA LEU A 22 10.33 -0.71 5.87
C LEU A 22 11.44 -1.73 6.16
N GLY A 23 11.78 -2.58 5.20
CA GLY A 23 12.73 -3.69 5.35
C GLY A 23 12.24 -4.76 6.33
N VAL A 24 10.93 -4.98 6.39
CA VAL A 24 10.25 -5.89 7.32
C VAL A 24 9.41 -6.91 6.55
N GLU A 25 9.10 -8.03 7.19
CA GLU A 25 8.18 -9.00 6.59
C GLU A 25 6.73 -8.73 7.01
N MET A 26 5.78 -9.34 6.27
CA MET A 26 4.35 -9.24 6.59
C MET A 26 4.02 -9.74 8.00
N SER A 27 4.84 -10.63 8.55
CA SER A 27 4.72 -11.16 9.91
C SER A 27 5.01 -10.12 10.99
N ASP A 28 5.83 -9.12 10.69
CA ASP A 28 6.21 -8.03 11.61
C ASP A 28 5.25 -6.84 11.51
N VAL A 29 4.20 -6.96 10.68
CA VAL A 29 3.21 -5.90 10.49
C VAL A 29 2.13 -5.96 11.55
N ASP A 30 2.06 -4.91 12.37
CA ASP A 30 0.98 -4.77 13.35
C ASP A 30 -0.34 -4.31 12.71
N LYS A 31 -0.26 -3.41 11.72
CA LYS A 31 -1.46 -2.83 11.11
C LYS A 31 -1.28 -2.46 9.64
N ILE A 32 -2.29 -2.81 8.84
CA ILE A 32 -2.41 -2.42 7.43
C ILE A 32 -3.71 -1.64 7.25
N GLU A 33 -3.60 -0.40 6.75
CA GLU A 33 -4.73 0.46 6.44
C GLU A 33 -4.77 0.76 4.94
N ILE A 34 -5.92 0.61 4.30
CA ILE A 34 -6.11 1.05 2.91
C ILE A 34 -6.58 2.50 2.96
N LEU A 35 -5.75 3.43 2.48
CA LEU A 35 -6.09 4.84 2.41
C LEU A 35 -6.91 5.17 1.16
N ASP A 36 -6.59 4.53 0.03
CA ASP A 36 -7.35 4.63 -1.22
C ASP A 36 -7.40 3.24 -1.86
N GLY A 37 -8.59 2.74 -2.18
CA GLY A 37 -8.78 1.46 -2.87
C GLY A 37 -8.38 1.50 -4.34
N GLY A 38 -7.97 2.67 -4.85
CA GLY A 38 -7.72 2.90 -6.26
C GLY A 38 -9.01 2.90 -7.06
N SER A 39 -8.90 3.29 -8.33
CA SER A 39 -10.03 3.21 -9.26
C SER A 39 -9.53 2.76 -10.61
N ARG A 40 -10.20 1.77 -11.20
CA ARG A 40 -10.04 1.39 -12.60
C ARG A 40 -11.02 2.22 -13.42
N GLY A 41 -10.58 3.39 -13.87
CA GLY A 41 -11.36 4.20 -14.81
C GLY A 41 -11.61 3.47 -16.14
N PHE A 42 -12.51 3.99 -16.96
CA PHE A 42 -12.82 3.42 -18.28
C PHE A 42 -11.63 3.65 -19.23
N LEU A 43 -11.12 2.57 -19.84
CA LEU A 43 -10.02 2.61 -20.84
C LEU A 43 -8.71 3.28 -20.36
N GLY A 44 -8.40 3.24 -19.06
CA GLY A 44 -7.16 3.83 -18.53
C GLY A 44 -7.23 5.35 -18.28
N LEU A 45 -8.36 5.99 -18.55
CA LEU A 45 -8.59 7.38 -18.21
C LEU A 45 -9.14 7.48 -16.78
N GLY A 46 -8.45 8.22 -15.92
CA GLY A 46 -8.86 8.45 -14.53
C GLY A 46 -8.49 7.33 -13.55
N THR A 47 -7.48 6.51 -13.87
CA THR A 47 -6.99 5.51 -12.91
C THR A 47 -6.35 6.18 -11.71
N ARG A 48 -6.82 5.85 -10.51
CA ARG A 48 -6.20 6.27 -9.25
C ARG A 48 -5.41 5.09 -8.66
N PRO A 49 -4.17 5.30 -8.21
CA PRO A 49 -3.39 4.25 -7.58
C PRO A 49 -4.02 3.85 -6.24
N VAL A 50 -3.82 2.59 -5.87
CA VAL A 50 -4.13 2.09 -4.53
C VAL A 50 -3.11 2.70 -3.57
N LYS A 51 -3.57 3.17 -2.42
CA LYS A 51 -2.70 3.64 -1.33
C LYS A 51 -2.91 2.82 -0.07
N VAL A 52 -1.81 2.40 0.54
CA VAL A 52 -1.83 1.69 1.82
C VAL A 52 -0.90 2.36 2.81
N ARG A 53 -1.23 2.28 4.09
CA ARG A 53 -0.35 2.62 5.21
C ARG A 53 -0.08 1.34 5.99
N ILE A 54 1.19 1.02 6.16
CA ILE A 54 1.65 -0.08 7.03
C ILE A 54 2.25 0.54 8.28
N THR A 55 1.95 -0.04 9.43
CA THR A 55 2.52 0.34 10.72
C THR A 55 3.15 -0.89 11.38
N VAL A 56 4.36 -0.70 11.89
CA VAL A 56 5.15 -1.68 12.65
C VAL A 56 5.60 -1.04 13.97
N GLU A 57 5.66 -1.80 15.05
CA GLU A 57 6.13 -1.34 16.36
C GLU A 57 7.66 -1.29 16.48
#